data_AF-A0A0V1BB19-F1
#
_entry.id   AF-A0A0V1BB19-F1
#
_cell.length_a   1.000
_cell.length_b   1.000
_cell.length_c   1.000
_cell.angle_alpha   90.00
_cell.angle_beta   90.00
_cell.angle_gamma   90.00
#
_symmetry.space_group_name_H-M   'P 1'
#
loop_
_entity.id
_entity.type
_entity.pdbx_description
1 polymer ?
#
loop_
_entity_poly.entity_id
_entity_poly.type
_entity_poly.pdbx_seq_one_letter_code
_entity_poly.pdbx_strand_id
1 'polypeptide(L)'
;LEAVKISKHISFVRKMAHYSAVSEQFLNMPLAEKRKFYACGNNFITLENIPTVDKMFHCDRNVEMAKKFSLWQGDITSLEINAIVNAANSALRVGGGVDGAIHRAAGKELSKETATLGGCAPGCAKITHGYRLPAKYVIHTVGPTDGNPETLKSCYKNCFDICNKKALKSIAFPCVGTGIYGFPNDKACEIAVTTALEWLKATENMETVKFDIHV
;
A
#
# COMPACT_ATOMS: atom_id res chain seq x y z
N LEU A 1 -14.09 37.80 9.57
CA LEU A 1 -14.15 36.56 8.76
C LEU A 1 -12.79 36.20 8.14
N GLU A 2 -12.04 37.16 7.58
CA GLU A 2 -10.69 36.93 7.05
C GLU A 2 -9.65 36.51 8.09
N ALA A 3 -9.58 37.18 9.25
CA ALA A 3 -8.62 36.82 10.30
C ALA A 3 -8.76 35.37 10.80
N VAL A 4 -10.00 34.84 10.83
CA VAL A 4 -10.28 33.44 11.18
C VAL A 4 -9.82 32.48 10.07
N LYS A 5 -9.99 32.86 8.78
CA LYS A 5 -9.48 32.09 7.64
C LYS A 5 -7.95 32.05 7.63
N ILE A 6 -7.30 33.20 7.87
CA ILE A 6 -5.84 33.32 7.92
C ILE A 6 -5.26 32.53 9.10
N SER A 7 -5.88 32.62 10.29
CA SER A 7 -5.47 31.83 11.47
C SER A 7 -5.60 30.32 11.25
N LYS A 8 -6.71 29.86 10.66
CA LYS A 8 -6.90 28.45 10.27
C LYS A 8 -5.87 28.01 9.24
N HIS A 9 -5.56 28.85 8.26
CA HIS A 9 -4.56 28.57 7.24
C HIS A 9 -3.13 28.47 7.83
N ILE A 10 -2.73 29.41 8.70
CA ILE A 10 -1.43 29.36 9.40
C ILE A 10 -1.33 28.13 10.31
N SER A 11 -2.40 27.77 11.03
CA SER A 11 -2.46 26.55 11.85
C SER A 11 -2.31 25.29 11.00
N PHE A 12 -2.95 25.25 9.84
CA PHE A 12 -2.84 24.15 8.88
C PHE A 12 -1.43 24.02 8.32
N VAL A 13 -0.81 25.12 7.88
CA VAL A 13 0.57 25.14 7.36
C VAL A 13 1.58 24.70 8.42
N ARG A 14 1.47 25.17 9.67
CA ARG A 14 2.34 24.73 10.79
C ARG A 14 2.19 23.24 11.09
N LYS A 15 0.96 22.73 11.06
CA LYS A 15 0.70 21.29 11.21
C LYS A 15 1.35 20.49 10.08
N MET A 16 1.22 20.93 8.83
CA MET A 16 1.87 20.28 7.69
C MET A 16 3.40 20.25 7.83
N ALA A 17 4.03 21.35 8.24
CA ALA A 17 5.48 21.41 8.46
C ALA A 17 5.93 20.43 9.56
N HIS A 18 5.19 20.35 10.67
CA HIS A 18 5.46 19.36 11.72
C HIS A 18 5.27 17.92 11.21
N TYR A 19 4.28 17.66 10.35
CA TYR A 19 4.06 16.32 9.80
C TYR A 19 5.15 15.90 8.83
N SER A 20 5.58 16.79 7.93
CA SER A 20 6.71 16.56 7.04
C SER A 20 7.93 16.10 7.84
N ALA A 21 8.22 16.79 8.95
CA ALA A 21 9.34 16.44 9.83
C ALA A 21 9.19 15.04 10.48
N VAL A 22 8.00 14.68 10.98
CA VAL A 22 7.76 13.35 11.57
C VAL A 22 7.82 12.24 10.52
N SER A 23 7.24 12.46 9.33
CA SER A 23 7.29 11.48 8.24
C SER A 23 8.71 11.27 7.72
N GLU A 24 9.47 12.36 7.55
CA GLU A 24 10.87 12.29 7.13
C GLU A 24 11.74 11.61 8.18
N GLN A 25 11.46 11.83 9.46
CA GLN A 25 12.15 11.13 10.55
C GLN A 25 11.98 9.61 10.42
N PHE A 26 10.76 9.09 10.26
CA PHE A 26 10.54 7.64 10.09
C PHE A 26 11.12 7.09 8.79
N LEU A 27 11.14 7.89 7.72
CA LEU A 27 11.64 7.46 6.42
C LEU A 27 13.17 7.34 6.41
N ASN A 28 13.86 8.26 7.09
CA ASN A 28 15.32 8.32 7.15
C ASN A 28 15.92 7.60 8.36
N MET A 29 15.08 7.10 9.28
CA MET A 29 15.51 6.36 10.46
C MET A 29 16.26 5.07 10.07
N PRO A 30 17.43 4.79 10.68
CA PRO A 30 18.10 3.51 10.50
C PRO A 30 17.15 2.34 10.82
N LEU A 31 17.20 1.27 10.01
CA LEU A 31 16.21 0.19 10.09
C LEU A 31 16.15 -0.47 11.48
N ALA A 32 17.30 -0.68 12.12
CA ALA A 32 17.39 -1.24 13.47
C ALA A 32 16.72 -0.36 14.53
N GLU A 33 16.71 0.96 14.33
CA GLU A 33 16.00 1.89 15.20
C GLU A 33 14.51 1.91 14.87
N LYS A 34 14.16 1.92 13.57
CA LYS A 34 12.76 1.88 13.10
C LYS A 34 12.01 0.66 13.64
N ARG A 35 12.66 -0.51 13.67
CA ARG A 35 12.11 -1.76 14.23
C ARG A 35 11.61 -1.64 15.67
N LYS A 36 12.19 -0.75 16.48
CA LYS A 36 11.75 -0.51 17.87
C LYS A 36 10.36 0.14 17.95
N PHE A 37 9.89 0.74 16.85
CA PHE A 37 8.59 1.41 16.77
C PHE A 37 7.51 0.58 16.09
N TYR A 38 7.84 -0.63 15.59
CA TYR A 38 6.89 -1.46 14.87
C TYR A 38 5.73 -1.87 15.78
N ALA A 39 4.50 -1.64 15.31
CA ALA A 39 3.31 -2.02 16.06
C ALA A 39 3.21 -3.54 16.29
N CYS A 40 3.77 -4.34 15.38
CA CYS A 40 3.85 -5.80 15.51
C CYS A 40 5.02 -6.29 16.41
N GLY A 41 5.80 -5.38 17.00
CA GLY A 41 7.00 -5.74 17.76
C GLY A 41 7.97 -6.55 16.89
N ASN A 42 8.45 -7.67 17.42
CA ASN A 42 9.39 -8.57 16.73
C ASN A 42 8.73 -9.54 15.73
N ASN A 43 7.40 -9.48 15.55
CA ASN A 43 6.66 -10.38 14.65
C ASN A 43 6.61 -9.88 13.20
N PHE A 44 7.51 -8.97 12.81
CA PHE A 44 7.57 -8.48 11.43
C PHE A 44 8.15 -9.55 10.50
N ILE A 45 7.69 -9.54 9.26
CA ILE A 45 8.16 -10.47 8.23
C ILE A 45 8.97 -9.70 7.19
N THR A 46 10.22 -10.11 7.00
CA THR A 46 11.10 -9.55 5.98
C THR A 46 10.87 -10.20 4.63
N LEU A 47 11.12 -9.46 3.54
CA LEU A 47 10.89 -9.94 2.17
C LEU A 47 11.60 -11.25 1.84
N GLU A 48 12.81 -11.43 2.37
CA GLU A 48 13.63 -12.64 2.23
C GLU A 48 12.99 -13.91 2.86
N ASN A 49 12.08 -13.73 3.82
CA ASN A 49 11.35 -14.82 4.46
C ASN A 49 10.02 -15.14 3.77
N ILE A 50 9.73 -14.53 2.62
CA ILE A 50 8.53 -14.82 1.84
C ILE A 50 8.93 -15.55 0.55
N PRO A 51 8.49 -16.80 0.35
CA PRO A 51 8.86 -17.55 -0.83
C PRO A 51 8.09 -17.06 -2.07
N THR A 52 8.82 -16.95 -3.17
CA THR A 52 8.29 -16.60 -4.49
C THR A 52 7.59 -17.78 -5.15
N VAL A 53 6.71 -17.51 -6.12
CA VAL A 53 5.89 -18.52 -6.82
C VAL A 53 6.76 -19.61 -7.47
N ASP A 54 7.92 -19.26 -8.03
CA ASP A 54 8.85 -20.25 -8.59
C ASP A 54 9.36 -21.24 -7.54
N LYS A 55 9.63 -20.77 -6.32
CA LYS A 55 10.05 -21.60 -5.19
C LYS A 55 8.89 -22.40 -4.61
N MET A 56 7.69 -21.82 -4.56
CA MET A 56 6.50 -22.46 -4.00
C MET A 56 6.01 -23.63 -4.86
N PHE A 57 6.02 -23.47 -6.19
CA PHE A 57 5.42 -24.43 -7.12
C PHE A 57 6.42 -25.16 -8.01
N HIS A 58 7.73 -24.96 -7.78
CA HIS A 58 8.80 -25.54 -8.60
C HIS A 58 8.56 -25.32 -10.10
N CYS A 59 8.41 -24.05 -10.50
CA CYS A 59 8.05 -23.73 -11.88
C CYS A 59 9.22 -23.92 -12.84
N ASP A 60 9.01 -24.71 -13.91
CA ASP A 60 9.98 -24.88 -15.01
C ASP A 60 9.76 -23.91 -16.19
N ARG A 61 8.69 -23.11 -16.16
CA ARG A 61 8.30 -22.17 -17.24
C ARG A 61 8.09 -20.77 -16.69
N ASN A 62 8.43 -19.76 -17.49
CA ASN A 62 8.30 -18.33 -17.14
C ASN A 62 8.91 -17.98 -15.76
N VAL A 63 10.03 -18.63 -15.43
CA VAL A 63 10.69 -18.57 -14.12
C VAL A 63 10.99 -17.14 -13.71
N GLU A 64 11.46 -16.30 -14.64
CA GLU A 64 11.75 -14.89 -14.35
C GLU A 64 10.52 -14.10 -13.92
N MET A 65 9.34 -14.42 -14.44
CA MET A 65 8.08 -13.81 -13.98
C MET A 65 7.62 -14.41 -12.65
N ALA A 66 7.73 -15.73 -12.48
CA ALA A 66 7.35 -16.40 -11.24
C ALA A 66 8.20 -15.97 -10.02
N LYS A 67 9.46 -15.58 -10.25
CA LYS A 67 10.33 -14.93 -9.24
C LYS A 67 9.87 -13.53 -8.82
N LYS A 68 8.90 -12.94 -9.51
CA LYS A 68 8.34 -11.60 -9.25
C LYS A 68 6.99 -11.67 -8.55
N PHE A 69 6.54 -12.82 -8.06
CA PHE A 69 5.28 -12.95 -7.33
C PHE A 69 5.52 -13.80 -6.09
N SER A 70 4.75 -13.53 -5.04
CA SER A 70 4.76 -14.31 -3.81
C SER A 70 3.34 -14.37 -3.25
N LEU A 71 2.75 -15.55 -3.12
CA LEU A 71 1.48 -15.70 -2.41
C LEU A 71 1.76 -15.69 -0.90
N TRP A 72 1.04 -14.90 -0.11
CA TRP A 72 1.28 -14.86 1.32
C TRP A 72 0.01 -14.60 2.10
N GLN A 73 -0.23 -15.43 3.11
CA GLN A 73 -1.36 -15.32 4.00
C GLN A 73 -0.90 -14.82 5.37
N GLY A 74 -1.40 -13.66 5.78
CA GLY A 74 -1.11 -13.09 7.09
C GLY A 74 -1.62 -11.66 7.26
N ASP A 75 -1.21 -11.01 8.34
CA ASP A 75 -1.53 -9.61 8.62
C ASP A 75 -0.58 -8.68 7.86
N ILE A 76 -1.06 -8.07 6.78
CA ILE A 76 -0.28 -7.17 5.91
C ILE A 76 0.46 -6.05 6.68
N THR A 77 0.01 -5.69 7.89
CA THR A 77 0.65 -4.66 8.72
C THR A 77 1.98 -5.11 9.33
N SER A 78 2.36 -6.38 9.24
CA SER A 78 3.64 -6.91 9.73
C SER A 78 4.74 -6.98 8.66
N LEU A 79 4.44 -6.67 7.41
CA LEU A 79 5.38 -6.82 6.30
C LEU A 79 6.40 -5.68 6.24
N GLU A 80 7.69 -6.02 6.43
CA GLU A 80 8.82 -5.09 6.30
C GLU A 80 9.23 -4.92 4.83
N ILE A 81 8.42 -4.16 4.09
CA ILE A 81 8.56 -3.94 2.65
C ILE A 81 8.52 -2.45 2.26
N ASN A 82 8.56 -2.12 0.97
CA ASN A 82 8.52 -0.70 0.57
C ASN A 82 7.11 -0.10 0.69
N ALA A 83 6.08 -0.77 0.17
CA ALA A 83 4.71 -0.30 0.30
C ALA A 83 3.74 -1.44 0.60
N ILE A 84 2.75 -1.18 1.45
CA ILE A 84 1.53 -2.00 1.53
C ILE A 84 0.36 -1.22 0.95
N VAL A 85 -0.60 -1.92 0.36
CA VAL A 85 -1.82 -1.30 -0.16
C VAL A 85 -2.91 -1.32 0.90
N ASN A 86 -3.62 -0.21 1.02
CA ASN A 86 -4.83 -0.10 1.82
C ASN A 86 -6.05 -0.08 0.90
N ALA A 87 -6.98 -1.02 1.12
CA ALA A 87 -8.32 -0.98 0.54
C ALA A 87 -9.17 0.05 1.30
N ALA A 88 -9.05 1.31 0.88
CA ALA A 88 -9.65 2.46 1.55
C ALA A 88 -11.03 2.82 0.99
N ASN A 89 -11.73 3.72 1.69
CA ASN A 89 -12.92 4.39 1.19
C ASN A 89 -12.58 5.76 0.57
N SER A 90 -13.50 6.33 -0.20
CA SER A 90 -13.27 7.59 -0.94
C SER A 90 -12.95 8.80 -0.06
N ALA A 91 -13.32 8.77 1.23
CA ALA A 91 -13.02 9.86 2.16
C ALA A 91 -11.59 9.76 2.74
N LEU A 92 -10.87 8.65 2.52
CA LEU A 92 -9.59 8.31 3.15
C LEU A 92 -9.61 8.48 4.69
N ARG A 93 -10.76 8.16 5.28
CA ARG A 93 -10.97 8.13 6.73
C ARG A 93 -10.88 6.70 7.22
N VAL A 94 -10.44 6.53 8.46
CA VAL A 94 -10.34 5.21 9.10
C VAL A 94 -11.67 4.47 9.03
N GLY A 95 -11.66 3.30 8.40
CA GLY A 95 -12.75 2.33 8.38
C GLY A 95 -12.47 1.09 9.23
N GLY A 96 -13.18 0.00 8.91
CA GLY A 96 -12.97 -1.34 9.48
C GLY A 96 -12.00 -2.19 8.64
N GLY A 97 -12.00 -3.51 8.86
CA GLY A 97 -11.21 -4.46 8.07
C GLY A 97 -9.71 -4.13 8.02
N VAL A 98 -9.10 -4.31 6.85
CA VAL A 98 -7.67 -4.03 6.62
C VAL A 98 -7.34 -2.54 6.76
N ASP A 99 -8.23 -1.63 6.36
CA ASP A 99 -8.06 -0.18 6.52
C ASP A 99 -7.91 0.20 8.00
N GLY A 100 -8.80 -0.30 8.84
CA GLY A 100 -8.72 -0.12 10.28
C GLY A 100 -7.46 -0.73 10.90
N ALA A 101 -7.03 -1.92 10.42
CA ALA A 101 -5.80 -2.55 10.90
C ALA A 101 -4.56 -1.70 10.57
N ILE A 102 -4.46 -1.22 9.33
CA ILE A 102 -3.37 -0.34 8.86
C ILE A 102 -3.32 0.95 9.68
N HIS A 103 -4.46 1.62 9.88
CA HIS A 103 -4.50 2.84 10.69
C HIS A 103 -4.13 2.63 12.16
N ARG A 104 -4.57 1.51 12.77
CA ARG A 104 -4.17 1.18 14.15
C ARG A 104 -2.67 0.93 14.26
N ALA A 105 -2.09 0.19 13.31
CA ALA A 105 -0.67 -0.15 13.32
C ALA A 105 0.23 1.06 12.99
N ALA A 106 -0.15 1.88 12.00
CA ALA A 106 0.63 3.07 11.61
C ALA A 106 0.61 4.18 12.67
N GLY A 107 -0.47 4.28 13.44
CA GLY A 107 -0.68 5.31 14.45
C GLY A 107 -1.47 6.52 13.93
N LYS A 108 -1.73 7.48 14.84
CA LYS A 108 -2.56 8.67 14.58
C LYS A 108 -2.00 9.58 13.48
N GLU A 109 -0.71 9.46 13.20
CA GLU A 109 0.02 10.20 12.17
C GLU A 109 -0.53 9.88 10.78
N LEU A 110 -0.84 8.63 10.50
CA LEU A 110 -1.42 8.23 9.21
C LEU A 110 -2.77 8.91 8.95
N SER A 111 -3.67 8.90 9.93
CA SER A 111 -4.98 9.57 9.80
C SER A 111 -4.87 11.08 9.60
N LYS A 112 -3.79 11.70 10.10
CA LYS A 112 -3.54 13.13 9.89
C LYS A 112 -3.03 13.38 8.47
N GLU A 113 -2.14 12.54 7.96
CA GLU A 113 -1.62 12.65 6.58
C GLU A 113 -2.74 12.42 5.56
N THR A 114 -3.56 11.37 5.73
CA THR A 114 -4.67 11.08 4.81
C THR A 114 -5.70 12.20 4.77
N ALA A 115 -5.94 12.89 5.90
CA ALA A 115 -6.82 14.06 5.95
C ALA A 115 -6.33 15.25 5.10
N THR A 116 -5.04 15.31 4.75
CA THR A 116 -4.49 16.35 3.87
C THR A 116 -4.68 16.04 2.39
N LEU A 117 -4.98 14.79 2.04
CA LEU A 117 -5.05 14.32 0.64
C LEU A 117 -6.35 14.69 -0.07
N GLY A 118 -7.39 15.11 0.63
CA GLY A 118 -8.67 15.49 0.02
C GLY A 118 -9.47 14.32 -0.59
N GLY A 119 -9.39 13.13 0.03
CA GLY A 119 -10.09 11.92 -0.44
C GLY A 119 -9.42 11.21 -1.61
N CYS A 120 -10.07 10.20 -2.18
CA CYS A 120 -9.59 9.43 -3.34
C CYS A 120 -10.79 8.92 -4.15
N ALA A 121 -10.75 9.00 -5.48
CA ALA A 121 -11.83 8.48 -6.33
C ALA A 121 -11.70 6.96 -6.53
N PRO A 122 -12.80 6.23 -6.77
CA PRO A 122 -12.75 4.83 -7.15
C PRO A 122 -11.78 4.58 -8.33
N GLY A 123 -10.96 3.53 -8.23
CA GLY A 123 -9.95 3.19 -9.24
C GLY A 123 -8.65 4.02 -9.15
N CYS A 124 -8.62 5.10 -8.37
CA CYS A 124 -7.42 5.89 -8.14
C CYS A 124 -6.62 5.39 -6.92
N ALA A 125 -5.38 5.87 -6.79
CA ALA A 125 -4.54 5.60 -5.64
C ALA A 125 -3.79 6.87 -5.16
N LYS A 126 -3.50 6.95 -3.86
CA LYS A 126 -2.66 8.01 -3.24
C LYS A 126 -1.69 7.40 -2.24
N ILE A 127 -0.52 8.00 -2.08
CA ILE A 127 0.55 7.48 -1.21
C ILE A 127 0.76 8.36 0.02
N THR A 128 1.02 7.71 1.15
CA THR A 128 1.39 8.29 2.45
C THR A 128 2.58 7.54 3.04
N HIS A 129 3.14 8.03 4.13
CA HIS A 129 4.19 7.35 4.87
C HIS A 129 3.63 6.21 5.73
N GLY A 130 4.47 5.19 6.00
CA GLY A 130 4.08 4.03 6.80
C GLY A 130 4.15 4.25 8.31
N TYR A 131 4.85 5.30 8.78
CA TYR A 131 5.01 5.61 10.19
C TYR A 131 5.51 4.41 11.02
N ARG A 132 4.69 3.92 11.96
CA ARG A 132 4.98 2.78 12.83
C ARG A 132 4.79 1.42 12.15
N LEU A 133 4.37 1.39 10.89
CA LEU A 133 4.38 0.16 10.11
C LEU A 133 5.84 -0.23 9.77
N PRO A 134 6.12 -1.54 9.67
CA PRO A 134 7.34 -2.02 9.05
C PRO A 134 7.51 -1.46 7.62
N ALA A 135 6.42 -1.46 6.85
CA ALA A 135 6.36 -0.85 5.51
C ALA A 135 6.80 0.63 5.51
N LYS A 136 7.50 1.07 4.46
CA LYS A 136 7.92 2.48 4.32
C LYS A 136 6.76 3.41 3.96
N TYR A 137 5.84 2.92 3.14
CA TYR A 137 4.71 3.68 2.62
C TYR A 137 3.41 2.88 2.70
N VAL A 138 2.29 3.59 2.69
CA VAL A 138 0.96 3.03 2.43
C VAL A 138 0.42 3.63 1.15
N ILE A 139 -0.04 2.79 0.22
CA ILE A 139 -0.74 3.23 -0.98
C ILE A 139 -2.23 2.96 -0.76
N HIS A 140 -3.01 4.01 -0.65
CA HIS A 140 -4.46 3.95 -0.44
C HIS A 140 -5.15 3.94 -1.79
N THR A 141 -5.93 2.90 -2.07
CA THR A 141 -6.76 2.81 -3.29
C THR A 141 -8.20 2.48 -2.93
N VAL A 142 -9.13 2.88 -3.80
CA VAL A 142 -10.57 2.75 -3.56
C VAL A 142 -11.16 1.79 -4.58
N GLY A 143 -11.52 0.60 -4.12
CA GLY A 143 -12.13 -0.44 -4.96
C GLY A 143 -13.53 -0.08 -5.47
N PRO A 144 -14.08 -0.87 -6.42
CA PRO A 144 -15.44 -0.68 -6.92
C PRO A 144 -16.48 -0.97 -5.84
N THR A 145 -17.48 -0.10 -5.71
CA THR A 145 -18.70 -0.36 -4.91
C THR A 145 -19.86 -0.88 -5.76
N ASP A 146 -19.73 -0.82 -7.07
CA ASP A 146 -20.69 -1.21 -8.10
C ASP A 146 -20.33 -2.55 -8.77
N GLY A 147 -19.24 -3.19 -8.34
CA GLY A 147 -18.74 -4.41 -8.95
C GLY A 147 -18.04 -4.20 -10.29
N ASN A 148 -17.67 -2.98 -10.68
CA ASN A 148 -17.03 -2.71 -11.96
C ASN A 148 -15.57 -3.27 -12.00
N PRO A 149 -15.27 -4.25 -12.87
CA PRO A 149 -13.93 -4.84 -12.97
C PRO A 149 -12.86 -3.85 -13.45
N GLU A 150 -13.22 -2.87 -14.29
CA GLU A 150 -12.27 -1.87 -14.79
C GLU A 150 -11.79 -0.91 -13.69
N THR A 151 -12.65 -0.64 -12.72
CA THR A 151 -12.28 0.11 -11.51
C THR A 151 -11.27 -0.67 -10.69
N LEU A 152 -11.49 -1.98 -10.50
CA LEU A 152 -10.55 -2.84 -9.79
C LEU A 152 -9.19 -2.93 -10.51
N LYS A 153 -9.21 -3.15 -11.84
CA LYS A 153 -8.01 -3.10 -12.69
C LYS A 153 -7.26 -1.77 -12.53
N SER A 154 -7.98 -0.65 -12.52
CA SER A 154 -7.41 0.68 -12.31
C SER A 154 -6.76 0.84 -10.93
N CYS A 155 -7.32 0.24 -9.88
CA CYS A 155 -6.72 0.27 -8.53
C CYS A 155 -5.30 -0.31 -8.56
N TYR A 156 -5.17 -1.54 -9.08
CA TYR A 156 -3.88 -2.23 -9.18
C TYR A 156 -2.88 -1.43 -10.03
N LYS A 157 -3.29 -1.03 -11.25
CA LYS A 157 -2.43 -0.26 -12.16
C LYS A 157 -1.93 1.04 -11.53
N ASN A 158 -2.79 1.82 -10.91
CA ASN A 158 -2.39 3.08 -10.27
C ASN A 158 -1.44 2.86 -9.08
N CYS A 159 -1.60 1.77 -8.32
CA CYS A 159 -0.65 1.42 -7.26
C CYS A 159 0.74 1.09 -7.83
N PHE A 160 0.81 0.28 -8.89
CA PHE A 160 2.08 -0.03 -9.56
C PHE A 160 2.74 1.21 -10.17
N ASP A 161 1.95 2.09 -10.80
CA ASP A 161 2.44 3.35 -11.39
C ASP A 161 3.04 4.27 -10.30
N ILE A 162 2.46 4.30 -9.09
CA ILE A 162 3.03 5.02 -7.94
C ILE A 162 4.36 4.40 -7.50
N CYS A 163 4.43 3.08 -7.37
CA CYS A 163 5.67 2.38 -7.00
C CYS A 163 6.80 2.68 -7.99
N ASN A 164 6.51 2.64 -9.30
CA ASN A 164 7.49 2.98 -10.33
C ASN A 164 7.97 4.43 -10.22
N LYS A 165 7.05 5.40 -10.09
CA LYS A 165 7.40 6.83 -9.91
C LYS A 165 8.24 7.11 -8.67
N LYS A 166 8.07 6.32 -7.60
CA LYS A 166 8.82 6.42 -6.33
C LYS A 166 10.04 5.47 -6.28
N ALA A 167 10.33 4.74 -7.35
CA ALA A 167 11.37 3.69 -7.40
C ALA A 167 11.27 2.68 -6.23
N LEU A 168 10.03 2.31 -5.86
CA LEU A 168 9.76 1.30 -4.82
C LEU A 168 9.93 -0.09 -5.41
N LYS A 169 10.64 -0.94 -4.68
CA LYS A 169 11.06 -2.26 -5.14
C LYS A 169 10.13 -3.40 -4.71
N SER A 170 9.17 -3.16 -3.82
CA SER A 170 8.21 -4.16 -3.34
C SER A 170 6.86 -3.55 -2.95
N ILE A 171 5.76 -4.26 -3.22
CA ILE A 171 4.41 -3.88 -2.85
C ILE A 171 3.61 -5.11 -2.43
N ALA A 172 2.78 -5.03 -1.39
CA ALA A 172 1.82 -6.06 -1.03
C ALA A 172 0.39 -5.55 -1.17
N PHE A 173 -0.53 -6.39 -1.67
CA PHE A 173 -1.94 -6.06 -1.77
C PHE A 173 -2.76 -6.86 -0.75
N PRO A 174 -3.85 -6.31 -0.22
CA PRO A 174 -4.94 -7.13 0.29
C PRO A 174 -5.85 -7.55 -0.87
N CYS A 175 -6.84 -8.40 -0.61
CA CYS A 175 -7.95 -8.66 -1.54
C CYS A 175 -8.85 -7.41 -1.70
N VAL A 176 -8.43 -6.47 -2.56
CA VAL A 176 -9.15 -5.21 -2.80
C VAL A 176 -10.56 -5.50 -3.35
N GLY A 177 -11.57 -4.88 -2.73
CA GLY A 177 -12.96 -4.98 -3.19
C GLY A 177 -13.73 -6.22 -2.72
N THR A 178 -13.07 -7.26 -2.19
CA THR A 178 -13.75 -8.53 -1.88
C THR A 178 -14.38 -8.62 -0.49
N GLY A 179 -14.07 -7.67 0.39
CA GLY A 179 -14.66 -7.58 1.72
C GLY A 179 -16.08 -6.97 1.68
N ILE A 180 -16.28 -5.86 2.39
CA ILE A 180 -17.59 -5.19 2.47
C ILE A 180 -18.13 -4.75 1.09
N TYR A 181 -17.26 -4.57 0.10
CA TYR A 181 -17.65 -4.16 -1.26
C TYR A 181 -18.14 -5.33 -2.13
N GLY A 182 -17.99 -6.59 -1.68
CA GLY A 182 -18.67 -7.75 -2.26
C GLY A 182 -18.19 -8.18 -3.65
N PHE A 183 -17.02 -7.76 -4.11
CA PHE A 183 -16.48 -8.23 -5.39
C PHE A 183 -16.14 -9.73 -5.32
N PRO A 184 -16.53 -10.57 -6.30
CA PRO A 184 -16.25 -12.00 -6.26
C PRO A 184 -14.77 -12.34 -6.17
N ASN A 185 -14.39 -13.23 -5.24
CA ASN A 185 -12.97 -13.54 -4.94
C ASN A 185 -12.20 -14.10 -6.14
N ASP A 186 -12.83 -15.00 -6.89
CA ASP A 186 -12.27 -15.64 -8.10
C ASP A 186 -11.93 -14.60 -9.17
N LYS A 187 -12.89 -13.72 -9.48
CA LYS A 187 -12.72 -12.64 -10.45
C LYS A 187 -11.72 -11.58 -9.98
N ALA A 188 -11.74 -11.24 -8.69
CA ALA A 188 -10.77 -10.28 -8.13
C ALA A 188 -9.34 -10.81 -8.21
N CYS A 189 -9.14 -12.10 -7.91
CA CYS A 189 -7.84 -12.77 -8.04
C CYS A 189 -7.35 -12.75 -9.50
N GLU A 190 -8.22 -13.12 -10.45
CA GLU A 190 -7.91 -13.07 -11.87
C GLU A 190 -7.49 -11.66 -12.32
N ILE A 191 -8.26 -10.64 -11.95
CA ILE A 191 -7.97 -9.23 -12.28
C ILE A 191 -6.64 -8.78 -11.66
N ALA A 192 -6.38 -9.13 -10.39
CA ALA A 192 -5.14 -8.76 -9.70
C ALA A 192 -3.90 -9.34 -10.42
N VAL A 193 -3.92 -10.64 -10.70
CA VAL A 193 -2.80 -11.36 -11.33
C VAL A 193 -2.61 -10.90 -12.77
N THR A 194 -3.67 -10.84 -13.57
CA THR A 194 -3.59 -10.42 -14.99
C THR A 194 -3.09 -8.98 -15.12
N THR A 195 -3.60 -8.06 -14.29
CA THR A 195 -3.15 -6.65 -14.31
C THR A 195 -1.67 -6.52 -13.94
N ALA A 196 -1.21 -7.28 -12.94
CA ALA A 196 0.19 -7.29 -12.55
C ALA A 196 1.10 -7.83 -13.67
N LEU A 197 0.70 -8.94 -14.30
CA LEU A 197 1.44 -9.53 -15.43
C LEU A 197 1.50 -8.60 -16.64
N GLU A 198 0.39 -7.94 -16.98
CA GLU A 198 0.34 -6.95 -18.05
C GLU A 198 1.26 -5.76 -17.76
N TRP A 199 1.22 -5.24 -16.53
CA TRP A 199 2.05 -4.12 -16.10
C TRP A 199 3.55 -4.45 -16.16
N LEU A 200 3.94 -5.63 -15.69
CA LEU A 200 5.33 -6.12 -15.74
C LEU A 200 5.84 -6.31 -17.17
N LYS A 201 5.00 -6.77 -18.09
CA LYS A 201 5.36 -6.94 -19.52
C LYS A 201 5.55 -5.62 -20.25
N ALA A 202 4.73 -4.62 -19.93
CA ALA A 202 4.69 -3.35 -20.66
C ALA A 202 5.87 -2.41 -20.37
N THR A 203 6.73 -2.75 -19.42
CA THR A 203 7.81 -1.88 -18.97
C THR A 203 9.15 -2.62 -18.97
N GLU A 204 10.25 -1.94 -19.31
CA GLU A 204 11.64 -2.41 -19.13
C GLU A 204 12.04 -2.59 -17.64
N ASN A 205 11.05 -2.68 -16.74
CA ASN A 205 11.18 -2.65 -15.29
C ASN A 205 11.57 -4.01 -14.67
N MET A 206 12.06 -4.97 -15.48
CA MET A 206 12.44 -6.30 -15.01
C MET A 206 13.56 -6.27 -13.97
N GLU A 207 14.42 -5.26 -13.96
CA GLU A 207 15.52 -5.15 -12.98
C GLU A 207 15.11 -4.48 -11.65
N THR A 208 14.09 -3.61 -11.68
CA THR A 208 13.89 -2.62 -10.60
C THR A 208 12.90 -3.06 -9.53
N VAL A 209 12.08 -4.09 -9.77
CA VAL A 209 11.00 -4.42 -8.84
C VAL A 209 10.91 -5.92 -8.54
N LYS A 210 11.13 -6.27 -7.26
CA LYS A 210 10.69 -7.53 -6.65
C LYS A 210 9.28 -7.27 -6.12
N PHE A 211 8.29 -7.28 -7.01
CA PHE A 211 6.91 -7.08 -6.58
C PHE A 211 6.39 -8.34 -5.92
N ASP A 212 6.64 -8.52 -4.64
CA ASP A 212 6.00 -9.60 -3.89
C ASP A 212 4.51 -9.31 -3.70
N ILE A 213 3.71 -9.58 -4.75
CA ILE A 213 2.26 -9.41 -4.76
C ILE A 213 1.67 -10.53 -3.93
N HIS A 214 1.56 -10.25 -2.64
CA HIS A 214 0.72 -11.01 -1.74
C HIS A 214 -0.73 -10.68 -2.08
N VAL A 215 -1.54 -11.71 -2.27
CA VAL A 215 -3.00 -11.65 -2.42
C VAL A 215 -3.59 -12.50 -1.31
#